data_AF-A0A8J5T2P1-F1
#
_entry.id   AF-A0A8J5T2P1-F1
#
_cell.length_a   1.000
_cell.length_b   1.000
_cell.length_c   1.000
_cell.angle_alpha   90.00
_cell.angle_beta   90.00
_cell.angle_gamma   90.00
#
_symmetry.space_group_name_H-M   'P 1'
#
loop_
_entity.id
_entity.type
_entity.pdbx_description
1 polymer ?
#
loop_
_entity_poly.entity_id
_entity_poly.type
_entity_poly.pdbx_seq_one_letter_code
_entity_poly.pdbx_strand_id
1 'polypeptide(L)'
;MKNLNMICHPPQDLPKPIPIRCRIPDDLFSDFIMVLEFVNVFSELVELRDVYPQGITFDMLEHALVEKEVAGVFNDVLQLLLQGIFTLQEEEDDEVDADPTAEEVMETDTSDITIQEAVRVANRASTWSQQYHGLPLQKVPLDALTVTEVLRLHLLASGATSVANGRWRHLNRGGFKNWDDPGLQFKLEEPIIIKTLSTQTIFDLSLAYKLKILSVLVGQILTYASVRDIIDDNIEKLKEVKNKLRLHQLTQMRKEKEINAARLQEKRDRKQKERERLLKEAEKKAAAAAMTGEPDKPIELEDEEEEEEEEEEDESEKVAREEKEEKNKEARKQDFLKRERELMQQ
;
A
#
# COMPACT_ATOMS: atom_id res chain seq x y z
N MET A 1 -22.04 -41.30 -17.78
CA MET A 1 -21.87 -39.83 -17.71
C MET A 1 -20.45 -39.51 -18.14
N LYS A 2 -20.28 -38.59 -19.09
CA LYS A 2 -19.01 -38.32 -19.76
C LYS A 2 -17.99 -37.70 -18.79
N ASN A 3 -16.80 -38.29 -18.72
CA ASN A 3 -15.63 -37.75 -18.01
C ASN A 3 -15.32 -36.33 -18.54
N LEU A 4 -15.49 -35.30 -17.70
CA LEU A 4 -14.83 -34.02 -17.92
C LEU A 4 -13.37 -34.18 -17.51
N ASN A 5 -12.55 -34.68 -18.43
CA ASN A 5 -11.11 -34.46 -18.36
C ASN A 5 -10.88 -32.95 -18.40
N MET A 6 -10.37 -32.40 -17.31
CA MET A 6 -9.85 -31.05 -17.25
C MET A 6 -8.60 -31.02 -18.12
N ILE A 7 -8.80 -30.73 -19.42
CA ILE A 7 -7.70 -30.53 -20.37
C ILE A 7 -7.04 -29.22 -19.94
N CYS A 8 -6.03 -29.32 -19.08
CA CYS A 8 -5.12 -28.22 -18.84
C CYS A 8 -4.47 -27.89 -20.18
N HIS A 9 -4.86 -26.78 -20.79
CA HIS A 9 -4.17 -26.26 -21.96
C HIS A 9 -2.67 -26.16 -21.63
N PRO A 10 -1.77 -26.53 -22.56
CA PRO A 10 -0.34 -26.32 -22.37
C PRO A 10 -0.11 -24.86 -22.01
N PRO A 11 0.84 -24.55 -21.10
CA PRO A 11 1.09 -23.18 -20.67
C PRO A 11 1.33 -22.32 -21.91
N GLN A 12 0.39 -21.44 -22.21
CA GLN A 12 0.58 -20.44 -23.24
C GLN A 12 1.67 -19.51 -22.74
N ASP A 13 2.62 -19.20 -23.63
CA ASP A 13 3.63 -18.20 -23.34
C ASP A 13 2.95 -16.91 -22.89
N LEU A 14 3.41 -16.34 -21.78
CA LEU A 14 2.92 -15.06 -21.29
C LEU A 14 3.02 -14.04 -22.43
N PRO A 15 1.99 -13.19 -22.61
CA PRO A 15 2.06 -12.13 -23.60
C PRO A 15 3.32 -11.31 -23.33
N LYS A 16 4.10 -11.03 -24.39
CA LYS A 16 5.30 -10.21 -24.27
C LYS A 16 4.89 -8.86 -23.69
N PRO A 17 5.50 -8.40 -22.59
CA PRO A 17 5.17 -7.11 -22.01
C PRO A 17 5.46 -6.03 -23.06
N ILE A 18 4.46 -5.19 -23.31
CA ILE A 18 4.59 -4.04 -24.20
C ILE A 18 5.15 -2.90 -23.34
N PRO A 19 6.32 -2.32 -23.69
CA PRO A 19 6.87 -1.21 -22.94
C PRO A 19 5.88 -0.04 -22.90
N ILE A 20 5.64 0.50 -21.70
CA ILE A 20 4.85 1.71 -21.53
C ILE A 20 5.65 2.86 -22.15
N ARG A 21 5.01 3.65 -23.01
CA ARG A 21 5.63 4.86 -23.56
C ARG A 21 5.54 5.97 -22.52
N CYS A 22 6.54 6.02 -21.65
CA CYS A 22 6.69 7.06 -20.65
C CYS A 22 7.66 8.13 -21.15
N ARG A 23 7.29 9.41 -21.02
CA ARG A 23 8.16 10.57 -21.28
C ARG A 23 9.00 10.95 -20.06
N ILE A 24 8.71 10.39 -18.90
CA ILE A 24 9.53 10.54 -17.69
C ILE A 24 10.74 9.60 -17.80
N PRO A 25 11.97 10.12 -17.66
CA PRO A 25 13.19 9.32 -17.57
C PRO A 25 13.14 8.30 -16.41
N ASP A 26 13.77 7.14 -16.60
CA ASP A 26 13.76 6.04 -15.63
C ASP A 26 14.31 6.47 -14.24
N ASP A 27 15.30 7.36 -14.21
CA ASP A 27 15.91 7.89 -12.99
C ASP A 27 14.98 8.84 -12.20
N LEU A 28 13.97 9.42 -12.85
CA LEU A 28 13.00 10.32 -12.24
C LEU A 28 11.63 9.65 -12.00
N PHE A 29 11.45 8.42 -12.47
CA PHE A 29 10.16 7.72 -12.42
C PHE A 29 9.66 7.52 -10.99
N SER A 30 10.56 7.22 -10.05
CA SER A 30 10.19 7.03 -8.64
C SER A 30 9.59 8.30 -8.03
N ASP A 31 10.24 9.45 -8.23
CA ASP A 31 9.76 10.74 -7.73
C ASP A 31 8.42 11.11 -8.37
N PHE A 32 8.29 10.85 -9.67
CA PHE A 32 7.05 11.04 -10.40
C PHE A 32 5.88 10.23 -9.81
N ILE A 33 6.08 8.93 -9.58
CA ILE A 33 5.06 8.07 -8.98
C ILE A 33 4.76 8.50 -7.55
N MET A 34 5.78 8.86 -6.76
CA MET A 34 5.60 9.31 -5.38
C MET A 34 4.69 10.54 -5.32
N VAL A 35 4.92 11.54 -6.18
CA VAL A 35 4.06 12.73 -6.26
C VAL A 35 2.64 12.37 -6.72
N LEU A 36 2.51 11.54 -7.77
CA LEU A 36 1.21 11.11 -8.29
C LEU A 36 0.37 10.41 -7.21
N GLU A 37 0.98 9.45 -6.52
CA GLU A 37 0.33 8.69 -5.44
C GLU A 37 -0.02 9.62 -4.27
N PHE A 38 0.90 10.49 -3.85
CA PHE A 38 0.64 11.40 -2.73
C PHE A 38 -0.60 12.26 -2.98
N VAL A 39 -0.66 12.94 -4.12
CA VAL A 39 -1.76 13.88 -4.42
C VAL A 39 -3.11 13.15 -4.46
N ASN A 40 -3.15 11.92 -4.98
CA ASN A 40 -4.39 11.13 -5.02
C ASN A 40 -4.76 10.51 -3.66
N VAL A 41 -3.79 9.97 -2.92
CA VAL A 41 -4.00 9.35 -1.59
C VAL A 41 -4.44 10.40 -0.57
N PHE A 42 -3.81 11.57 -0.57
CA PHE A 42 -4.13 12.69 0.31
C PHE A 42 -5.07 13.70 -0.36
N SER A 43 -5.95 13.22 -1.26
CA SER A 43 -6.86 14.08 -2.04
C SER A 43 -7.84 14.90 -1.20
N GLU A 44 -8.16 14.47 0.02
CA GLU A 44 -8.98 15.25 0.96
C GLU A 44 -8.16 16.34 1.65
N LEU A 45 -6.90 16.05 2.02
CA LEU A 45 -5.99 16.98 2.69
C LEU A 45 -5.64 18.17 1.80
N VAL A 46 -5.35 17.91 0.52
CA VAL A 46 -4.98 18.96 -0.45
C VAL A 46 -6.16 19.46 -1.26
N GLU A 47 -7.40 19.11 -0.87
CA GLU A 47 -8.64 19.52 -1.54
C GLU A 47 -8.66 19.21 -3.06
N LEU A 48 -7.98 18.13 -3.48
CA LEU A 48 -7.82 17.77 -4.88
C LEU A 48 -9.17 17.60 -5.58
N ARG A 49 -10.15 17.00 -4.91
CA ARG A 49 -11.43 16.60 -5.53
C ARG A 49 -12.29 17.79 -5.95
N ASP A 50 -12.00 18.98 -5.45
CA ASP A 50 -12.71 20.21 -5.84
C ASP A 50 -12.28 20.68 -7.23
N VAL A 51 -11.03 20.42 -7.61
CA VAL A 51 -10.48 20.75 -8.93
C VAL A 51 -10.54 19.54 -9.87
N TYR A 52 -10.21 18.36 -9.36
CA TYR A 52 -10.14 17.09 -10.09
C TYR A 52 -10.98 16.01 -9.38
N PRO A 53 -12.31 15.95 -9.62
CA PRO A 53 -13.20 15.02 -8.92
C PRO A 53 -12.83 13.53 -9.06
N GLN A 54 -12.14 13.17 -10.15
CA GLN A 54 -11.67 11.80 -10.42
C GLN A 54 -10.19 11.59 -10.07
N GLY A 55 -9.57 12.56 -9.40
CA GLY A 55 -8.13 12.58 -9.14
C GLY A 55 -7.31 12.94 -10.37
N ILE A 56 -6.00 12.84 -10.22
CA ILE A 56 -5.03 13.10 -11.30
C ILE A 56 -4.53 11.76 -11.81
N THR A 57 -4.63 11.55 -13.12
CA THR A 57 -4.14 10.33 -13.77
C THR A 57 -2.65 10.43 -14.11
N PHE A 58 -2.03 9.28 -14.37
CA PHE A 58 -0.65 9.19 -14.85
C PHE A 58 -0.41 10.11 -16.06
N ASP A 59 -1.27 10.03 -17.08
CA ASP A 59 -1.12 10.78 -18.33
C ASP A 59 -1.24 12.30 -18.10
N MET A 60 -2.14 12.71 -17.20
CA MET A 60 -2.31 14.13 -16.84
C MET A 60 -1.05 14.69 -16.21
N LEU A 61 -0.49 14.02 -15.20
CA LEU A 61 0.72 14.50 -14.53
C LEU A 61 1.94 14.41 -15.44
N GLU A 62 2.07 13.34 -16.23
CA GLU A 62 3.16 13.19 -17.20
C GLU A 62 3.15 14.35 -18.20
N HIS A 63 1.98 14.64 -18.78
CA HIS A 63 1.83 15.75 -19.70
C HIS A 63 2.15 17.08 -19.04
N ALA A 64 1.64 17.31 -17.84
CA ALA A 64 1.82 18.56 -17.12
C ALA A 64 3.28 18.90 -16.79
N LEU A 65 4.08 17.87 -16.49
CA LEU A 65 5.48 18.05 -16.12
C LEU A 65 6.38 18.27 -17.34
N VAL A 66 6.05 17.62 -18.47
CA VAL A 66 6.80 17.73 -19.73
C VAL A 66 6.46 19.02 -20.47
N GLU A 67 5.18 19.38 -20.53
CA GLU A 67 4.74 20.60 -21.17
C GLU A 67 5.03 21.85 -20.31
N LYS A 68 5.03 23.01 -20.97
CA LYS A 68 5.28 24.31 -20.35
C LYS A 68 4.01 25.13 -20.25
N GLU A 69 2.94 24.48 -19.79
CA GLU A 69 1.66 25.14 -19.59
C GLU A 69 1.65 25.90 -18.27
N VAL A 70 1.45 27.21 -18.34
CA VAL A 70 1.44 28.11 -17.16
C VAL A 70 0.20 27.86 -16.29
N ALA A 71 -0.95 27.62 -16.89
CA ALA A 71 -2.22 27.38 -16.20
C ALA A 71 -2.74 25.97 -16.47
N GLY A 72 -1.87 24.96 -16.26
CA GLY A 72 -2.19 23.55 -16.44
C GLY A 72 -2.11 22.74 -15.15
N VAL A 73 -2.24 21.42 -15.24
CA VAL A 73 -2.29 20.51 -14.08
C VAL A 73 -1.09 20.66 -13.14
N PHE A 74 0.11 20.97 -13.65
CA PHE A 74 1.31 21.16 -12.83
C PHE A 74 1.21 22.40 -11.94
N ASN A 75 0.66 23.49 -12.49
CA ASN A 75 0.35 24.69 -11.72
C ASN A 75 -0.67 24.38 -10.62
N ASP A 76 -1.72 23.65 -10.94
CA ASP A 76 -2.75 23.31 -9.97
C ASP A 76 -2.19 22.43 -8.86
N VAL A 77 -1.40 21.39 -9.18
CA VAL A 77 -0.72 20.55 -8.18
C VAL A 77 0.18 21.39 -7.27
N LEU A 78 0.97 22.32 -7.82
CA LEU A 78 1.78 23.22 -7.00
C LEU A 78 0.94 24.07 -6.05
N GLN A 79 -0.16 24.62 -6.54
CA GLN A 79 -1.05 25.44 -5.72
C GLN A 79 -1.73 24.63 -4.63
N LEU A 80 -2.24 23.43 -4.94
CA LEU A 80 -2.85 22.54 -3.95
C LEU A 80 -1.86 22.14 -2.85
N LEU A 81 -0.61 21.84 -3.21
CA LEU A 81 0.43 21.50 -2.23
C LEU A 81 0.81 22.71 -1.35
N LEU A 82 1.02 23.89 -1.95
CA LEU A 82 1.35 25.11 -1.20
C LEU A 82 0.20 25.55 -0.29
N GLN A 83 -1.03 25.51 -0.79
CA GLN A 83 -2.22 25.81 -0.01
C GLN A 83 -2.37 24.83 1.15
N GLY A 84 -2.21 23.52 0.91
CA GLY A 84 -2.21 22.50 1.95
C GLY A 84 -1.15 22.76 3.02
N ILE A 85 0.07 23.14 2.64
CA ILE A 85 1.12 23.55 3.58
C ILE A 85 0.67 24.76 4.42
N PHE A 86 0.10 25.79 3.80
CA PHE A 86 -0.31 27.00 4.52
C PHE A 86 -1.47 26.74 5.47
N THR A 87 -2.46 25.94 5.07
CA THR A 87 -3.55 25.49 5.94
C THR A 87 -3.00 24.71 7.13
N LEU A 88 -2.10 23.76 6.91
CA LEU A 88 -1.47 22.98 7.98
C LEU A 88 -0.62 23.84 8.93
N GLN A 89 0.01 24.92 8.42
CA GLN A 89 0.72 25.88 9.28
C GLN A 89 -0.26 26.68 10.15
N GLU A 90 -1.38 27.12 9.59
CA GLU A 90 -2.40 27.87 10.32
C GLU A 90 -3.06 26.99 11.40
N GLU A 91 -3.37 25.73 11.09
CA GLU A 91 -3.87 24.75 12.07
C GLU A 91 -2.92 24.57 13.26
N GLU A 92 -1.62 24.37 13.00
CA GLU A 92 -0.64 24.22 14.08
C GLU A 92 -0.46 25.51 14.89
N ASP A 93 -0.47 26.68 14.24
CA ASP A 93 -0.34 27.96 14.92
C ASP A 93 -1.57 28.20 15.85
N ASP A 94 -2.78 27.86 15.40
CA ASP A 94 -4.00 27.91 16.21
C ASP A 94 -3.94 26.95 17.43
N GLU A 95 -3.41 25.73 17.25
CA GLU A 95 -3.22 24.77 18.34
C GLU A 95 -2.18 25.25 19.37
N VAL A 96 -1.11 25.90 18.92
CA VAL A 96 -0.09 26.48 19.80
C VAL A 96 -0.67 27.65 20.59
N ASP A 97 -1.38 28.57 19.93
CA ASP A 97 -2.00 29.73 20.57
C ASP A 97 -3.06 29.30 21.61
N ALA A 98 -3.68 28.15 21.43
CA ALA A 98 -4.62 27.55 22.37
C ALA A 98 -3.96 26.86 23.59
N ASP A 99 -2.67 26.56 23.55
CA ASP A 99 -1.94 25.89 24.64
C ASP A 99 -1.21 26.90 25.55
N PRO A 100 -1.76 27.26 26.73
CA PRO A 100 -1.14 28.19 27.66
C PRO A 100 0.11 27.63 28.35
N THR A 101 0.43 26.35 28.13
CA THR A 101 1.61 25.66 28.68
C THR A 101 2.74 25.49 27.67
N ALA A 102 2.56 26.01 26.45
CA ALA A 102 3.61 26.18 25.48
C ALA A 102 4.64 27.20 26.01
N GLU A 103 5.49 26.77 26.93
CA GLU A 103 6.66 27.56 27.33
C GLU A 103 7.52 27.78 26.10
N GLU A 104 7.84 29.06 25.82
CA GLU A 104 8.92 29.40 24.91
C GLU A 104 10.19 28.69 25.42
N VAL A 105 10.83 27.96 24.50
CA VAL A 105 12.22 27.47 24.52
C VAL A 105 12.27 25.99 24.13
N MET A 106 12.85 25.77 22.95
CA MET A 106 13.82 24.69 22.78
C MET A 106 14.93 25.20 21.85
N GLU A 107 15.98 25.80 22.43
CA GLU A 107 17.28 25.91 21.76
C GLU A 107 17.91 24.51 21.73
N THR A 108 17.52 23.70 20.75
CA THR A 108 18.41 22.63 20.32
C THR A 108 19.40 23.29 19.37
N ASP A 109 20.49 23.84 19.88
CA ASP A 109 21.54 24.34 18.99
C ASP A 109 22.28 23.14 18.39
N THR A 110 22.17 22.98 17.07
CA THR A 110 23.10 22.13 16.33
C THR A 110 24.49 22.76 16.39
N SER A 111 25.55 21.95 16.49
CA SER A 111 26.93 22.44 16.41
C SER A 111 27.38 22.77 14.99
N ASP A 112 26.57 22.43 13.97
CA ASP A 112 26.88 22.72 12.57
C ASP A 112 26.60 24.19 12.24
N ILE A 113 27.68 24.94 12.06
CA ILE A 113 27.65 26.36 11.70
C ILE A 113 26.90 26.60 10.38
N THR A 114 26.97 25.66 9.43
CA THR A 114 26.30 25.77 8.12
C THR A 114 24.80 25.76 8.30
N ILE A 115 24.30 24.85 9.13
CA ILE A 115 22.88 24.73 9.44
C ILE A 115 22.41 25.95 10.23
N GLN A 116 23.18 26.40 11.23
CA GLN A 116 22.85 27.61 11.99
C GLN A 116 22.69 28.82 11.08
N GLU A 117 23.63 29.02 10.14
CA GLU A 117 23.55 30.14 9.20
C GLU A 117 22.37 30.00 8.24
N ALA A 118 22.07 28.79 7.75
CA ALA A 118 20.91 28.54 6.91
C ALA A 118 19.59 28.86 7.63
N VAL A 119 19.47 28.50 8.91
CA VAL A 119 18.32 28.84 9.76
C VAL A 119 18.21 30.35 9.98
N ARG A 120 19.34 31.05 10.22
CA ARG A 120 19.34 32.52 10.33
C ARG A 120 18.84 33.21 9.07
N VAL A 121 19.29 32.74 7.90
CA VAL A 121 18.81 33.25 6.61
C VAL A 121 17.33 32.95 6.42
N ALA A 122 16.86 31.75 6.82
CA ALA A 122 15.45 31.39 6.77
C ALA A 122 14.58 32.29 7.66
N ASN A 123 15.02 32.58 8.89
CA ASN A 123 14.35 33.51 9.80
C ASN A 123 14.23 34.92 9.23
N ARG A 124 15.25 35.38 8.50
CA ARG A 124 15.15 36.67 7.81
C ARG A 124 14.14 36.59 6.66
N ALA A 125 14.17 35.52 5.88
CA ALA A 125 13.29 35.32 4.73
C ALA A 125 11.81 35.15 5.12
N SER A 126 11.50 34.55 6.28
CA SER A 126 10.12 34.39 6.74
C SER A 126 9.39 35.73 6.93
N THR A 127 10.13 36.81 7.23
CA THR A 127 9.56 38.16 7.36
C THR A 127 9.35 38.89 6.02
N TRP A 128 9.90 38.39 4.91
CA TRP A 128 9.91 39.12 3.63
C TRP A 128 8.52 39.33 3.06
N SER A 129 7.64 38.32 3.17
CA SER A 129 6.26 38.48 2.72
C SER A 129 5.58 39.65 3.43
N GLN A 130 5.67 39.67 4.76
CA GLN A 130 5.09 40.74 5.56
C GLN A 130 5.75 42.10 5.27
N GLN A 131 7.07 42.12 5.07
CA GLN A 131 7.83 43.34 4.85
C GLN A 131 7.57 43.99 3.48
N TYR A 132 7.51 43.19 2.42
CA TYR A 132 7.44 43.70 1.05
C TYR A 132 6.03 43.66 0.45
N HIS A 133 5.21 42.69 0.84
CA HIS A 133 3.83 42.53 0.36
C HIS A 133 2.78 42.98 1.38
N GLY A 134 3.17 43.24 2.64
CA GLY A 134 2.25 43.67 3.69
C GLY A 134 1.33 42.57 4.21
N LEU A 135 1.54 41.33 3.78
CA LEU A 135 0.70 40.17 4.10
C LEU A 135 1.56 39.02 4.63
N PRO A 136 1.07 38.22 5.59
CA PRO A 136 1.63 36.90 5.88
C PRO A 136 1.68 36.05 4.61
N LEU A 137 2.68 35.19 4.47
CA LEU A 137 2.89 34.41 3.25
C LEU A 137 1.67 33.56 2.88
N GLN A 138 1.01 32.99 3.90
CA GLN A 138 -0.20 32.18 3.78
C GLN A 138 -1.39 32.96 3.19
N LYS A 139 -1.38 34.30 3.27
CA LYS A 139 -2.45 35.19 2.80
C LYS A 139 -2.11 35.88 1.48
N VAL A 140 -0.95 35.59 0.89
CA VAL A 140 -0.57 36.12 -0.43
C VAL A 140 -1.42 35.43 -1.51
N PRO A 141 -2.00 36.18 -2.46
CA PRO A 141 -2.75 35.57 -3.56
C PRO A 141 -1.91 34.55 -4.32
N LEU A 142 -2.44 33.33 -4.43
CA LEU A 142 -1.81 32.22 -5.10
C LEU A 142 -2.53 31.96 -6.42
N ASP A 143 -1.87 32.30 -7.53
CA ASP A 143 -2.36 32.05 -8.89
C ASP A 143 -1.19 31.66 -9.80
N ALA A 144 -1.48 31.34 -11.07
CA ALA A 144 -0.48 30.90 -12.04
C ALA A 144 0.66 31.91 -12.31
N LEU A 145 0.44 33.21 -12.04
CA LEU A 145 1.43 34.26 -12.25
C LEU A 145 2.23 34.56 -10.97
N THR A 146 1.65 34.31 -9.79
CA THR A 146 2.31 34.55 -8.49
C THR A 146 2.97 33.31 -7.90
N VAL A 147 2.57 32.10 -8.29
CA VAL A 147 3.00 30.82 -7.69
C VAL A 147 4.53 30.66 -7.65
N THR A 148 5.26 31.16 -8.65
CA THR A 148 6.73 31.07 -8.68
C THR A 148 7.35 31.85 -7.51
N GLU A 149 6.89 33.07 -7.26
CA GLU A 149 7.46 33.91 -6.19
C GLU A 149 6.96 33.45 -4.82
N VAL A 150 5.69 33.04 -4.69
CA VAL A 150 5.16 32.47 -3.44
C VAL A 150 5.94 31.22 -3.04
N LEU A 151 6.17 30.30 -3.98
CA LEU A 151 7.00 29.12 -3.77
C LEU A 151 8.42 29.50 -3.36
N ARG A 152 9.04 30.47 -4.06
CA ARG A 152 10.40 30.89 -3.76
C ARG A 152 10.49 31.46 -2.34
N LEU A 153 9.55 32.31 -1.93
CA LEU A 153 9.50 32.86 -0.56
C LEU A 153 9.30 31.75 0.47
N HIS A 154 8.42 30.78 0.20
CA HIS A 154 8.21 29.60 1.06
C HIS A 154 9.49 28.79 1.24
N LEU A 155 10.16 28.43 0.14
CA LEU A 155 11.42 27.67 0.19
C LEU A 155 12.53 28.46 0.91
N LEU A 156 12.62 29.78 0.68
CA LEU A 156 13.58 30.64 1.38
C LEU A 156 13.31 30.68 2.89
N ALA A 157 12.06 30.76 3.31
CA ALA A 157 11.62 30.77 4.70
C ALA A 157 11.65 29.38 5.36
N SER A 158 11.74 28.30 4.59
CA SER A 158 11.72 26.91 5.09
C SER A 158 12.86 26.65 6.09
N GLY A 159 12.56 26.03 7.23
CA GLY A 159 13.48 25.87 8.36
C GLY A 159 13.66 27.11 9.26
N ALA A 160 12.84 28.15 9.09
CA ALA A 160 12.77 29.25 10.05
C ALA A 160 12.29 28.76 11.42
N THR A 161 12.93 29.22 12.48
CA THR A 161 12.53 28.97 13.86
C THR A 161 11.31 29.83 14.19
N SER A 162 10.16 29.22 14.45
CA SER A 162 9.12 29.87 15.25
C SER A 162 9.44 29.62 16.73
N VAL A 163 9.89 30.66 17.44
CA VAL A 163 10.32 30.54 18.85
C VAL A 163 9.14 30.13 19.75
N ALA A 164 7.94 30.58 19.41
CA ALA A 164 6.70 30.20 20.10
C ALA A 164 6.31 28.73 19.87
N ASN A 165 6.62 28.16 18.71
CA ASN A 165 6.03 26.88 18.28
C ASN A 165 7.05 25.72 18.32
N GLY A 166 8.32 26.00 18.65
CA GLY A 166 9.41 25.02 18.58
C GLY A 166 9.20 23.80 19.48
N ARG A 167 8.79 24.02 20.74
CA ARG A 167 8.52 22.93 21.69
C ARG A 167 7.31 22.09 21.28
N TRP A 168 6.23 22.75 20.90
CA TRP A 168 5.00 22.10 20.44
C TRP A 168 5.28 21.24 19.20
N ARG A 169 5.98 21.79 18.20
CA ARG A 169 6.36 21.04 16.99
C ARG A 169 7.24 19.85 17.33
N HIS A 170 8.21 20.01 18.23
CA HIS A 170 9.05 18.89 18.64
C HIS A 170 8.24 17.75 19.26
N LEU A 171 7.24 18.06 20.09
CA LEU A 171 6.41 17.06 20.74
C LEU A 171 5.45 16.39 19.76
N ASN A 172 4.69 17.18 19.00
CA ASN A 172 3.58 16.69 18.17
C ASN A 172 4.05 16.18 16.79
N ARG A 173 5.16 16.70 16.26
CA ARG A 173 5.80 16.15 15.05
C ARG A 173 6.89 15.13 15.38
N GLY A 174 6.80 14.44 16.52
CA GLY A 174 7.63 13.27 16.84
C GLY A 174 9.14 13.52 16.83
N GLY A 175 9.59 14.57 17.51
CA GLY A 175 11.00 14.93 17.67
C GLY A 175 11.55 15.91 16.65
N PHE A 176 10.68 16.50 15.82
CA PHE A 176 11.06 17.41 14.73
C PHE A 176 11.90 18.59 15.20
N LYS A 177 12.94 18.92 14.43
CA LYS A 177 13.76 20.11 14.62
C LYS A 177 13.76 20.96 13.36
N ASN A 178 14.12 22.24 13.50
CA ASN A 178 14.08 23.19 12.39
C ASN A 178 14.96 22.80 11.20
N TRP A 179 16.01 22.00 11.42
CA TRP A 179 16.88 21.49 10.35
C TRP A 179 16.50 20.11 9.82
N ASP A 180 15.48 19.48 10.38
CA ASP A 180 14.85 18.30 9.79
C ASP A 180 13.83 18.71 8.71
N ASP A 181 13.62 20.01 8.50
CA ASP A 181 12.75 20.55 7.46
C ASP A 181 13.29 20.24 6.05
N PRO A 182 12.52 19.53 5.19
CA PRO A 182 12.95 19.18 3.84
C PRO A 182 13.29 20.38 2.97
N GLY A 183 12.63 21.53 3.17
CA GLY A 183 12.91 22.77 2.45
C GLY A 183 14.24 23.40 2.86
N LEU A 184 14.65 23.29 4.13
CA LEU A 184 15.98 23.70 4.57
C LEU A 184 17.07 22.84 3.93
N GLN A 185 16.90 21.52 3.96
CA GLN A 185 17.85 20.58 3.33
C GLN A 185 17.95 20.84 1.83
N PHE A 186 16.80 21.04 1.15
CA PHE A 186 16.77 21.37 -0.27
C PHE A 186 17.54 22.63 -0.63
N LYS A 187 17.48 23.69 0.19
CA LYS A 187 18.28 24.91 -0.02
C LYS A 187 19.79 24.64 0.05
N LEU A 188 20.22 23.75 0.93
CA LEU A 188 21.63 23.41 1.11
C LEU A 188 22.15 22.54 -0.05
N GLU A 189 21.34 21.58 -0.50
CA GLU A 189 21.71 20.65 -1.57
C GLU A 189 21.57 21.25 -2.97
N GLU A 190 20.53 22.05 -3.21
CA GLU A 190 20.15 22.56 -4.53
C GLU A 190 20.02 24.10 -4.58
N PRO A 191 21.06 24.86 -4.18
CA PRO A 191 21.00 26.33 -4.15
C PRO A 191 20.80 26.94 -5.55
N ILE A 192 21.17 26.20 -6.61
CA ILE A 192 20.99 26.62 -8.01
C ILE A 192 19.50 26.76 -8.35
N ILE A 193 18.65 25.86 -7.85
CA ILE A 193 17.21 25.90 -8.13
C ILE A 193 16.59 27.15 -7.51
N ILE A 194 16.92 27.43 -6.25
CA ILE A 194 16.46 28.64 -5.53
C ILE A 194 16.91 29.91 -6.24
N LYS A 195 18.17 29.96 -6.70
CA LYS A 195 18.68 31.08 -7.49
C LYS A 195 17.94 31.22 -8.81
N THR A 196 17.63 30.12 -9.49
CA THR A 196 16.92 30.14 -10.78
C THR A 196 15.51 30.68 -10.62
N LEU A 197 14.78 30.26 -9.59
CA LEU A 197 13.44 30.76 -9.26
C LEU A 197 13.39 32.28 -9.05
N SER A 198 14.52 32.94 -8.73
CA SER A 198 14.57 34.41 -8.62
C SER A 198 14.54 35.17 -9.95
N THR A 199 14.73 34.45 -11.07
CA THR A 199 14.87 35.05 -12.41
C THR A 199 14.05 34.36 -13.49
N GLN A 200 13.58 33.14 -13.24
CA GLN A 200 12.83 32.33 -14.20
C GLN A 200 11.58 31.76 -13.53
N THR A 201 10.55 31.54 -14.34
CA THR A 201 9.31 30.90 -13.88
C THR A 201 9.51 29.40 -13.66
N ILE A 202 8.77 28.84 -12.70
CA ILE A 202 8.80 27.40 -12.41
C ILE A 202 8.40 26.53 -13.62
N PHE A 203 7.54 27.04 -14.50
CA PHE A 203 7.05 26.32 -15.68
C PHE A 203 8.16 26.03 -16.70
N ASP A 204 9.19 26.87 -16.72
CA ASP A 204 10.32 26.77 -17.64
C ASP A 204 11.46 25.88 -17.15
N LEU A 205 11.39 25.42 -15.89
CA LEU A 205 12.40 24.56 -15.30
C LEU A 205 12.41 23.18 -15.94
N SER A 206 13.54 22.49 -15.79
CA SER A 206 13.67 21.09 -16.21
C SER A 206 12.72 20.19 -15.43
N LEU A 207 12.33 19.06 -16.04
CA LEU A 207 11.51 18.03 -15.40
C LEU A 207 12.07 17.60 -14.03
N ALA A 208 13.40 17.40 -13.95
CA ALA A 208 14.07 17.04 -12.71
C ALA A 208 13.89 18.10 -11.62
N TYR A 209 13.97 19.39 -11.97
CA TYR A 209 13.79 20.47 -10.99
C TYR A 209 12.33 20.60 -10.56
N LYS A 210 11.38 20.45 -11.48
CA LYS A 210 9.95 20.41 -11.14
C LYS A 210 9.65 19.29 -10.15
N LEU A 211 10.13 18.08 -10.41
CA LEU A 211 9.92 16.93 -9.52
C LEU A 211 10.60 17.11 -8.16
N LYS A 212 11.84 17.60 -8.10
CA LYS A 212 12.52 17.88 -6.82
C LYS A 212 11.73 18.86 -5.96
N ILE A 213 11.20 19.93 -6.57
CA ILE A 213 10.37 20.91 -5.87
C ILE A 213 9.09 20.26 -5.33
N LEU A 214 8.38 19.49 -6.16
CA LEU A 214 7.17 18.78 -5.74
C LEU A 214 7.47 17.80 -4.59
N SER A 215 8.55 17.03 -4.69
CA SER A 215 8.98 16.10 -3.65
C SER A 215 9.28 16.79 -2.32
N VAL A 216 9.86 17.99 -2.36
CA VAL A 216 10.13 18.78 -1.14
C VAL A 216 8.82 19.25 -0.50
N LEU A 217 7.87 19.75 -1.29
CA LEU A 217 6.56 20.18 -0.76
C LEU A 217 5.79 18.99 -0.15
N VAL A 218 5.77 17.85 -0.85
CA VAL A 218 5.20 16.60 -0.32
C VAL A 218 5.90 16.19 0.98
N GLY A 219 7.22 16.21 0.98
CA GLY A 219 8.03 15.91 2.15
C GLY A 219 7.66 16.81 3.34
N GLN A 220 7.50 18.11 3.11
CA GLN A 220 7.08 19.05 4.15
C GLN A 220 5.70 18.70 4.70
N ILE A 221 4.70 18.46 3.84
CA ILE A 221 3.33 18.10 4.27
C ILE A 221 3.35 16.86 5.18
N LEU A 222 4.14 15.85 4.85
CA LEU A 222 4.25 14.61 5.64
C LEU A 222 4.85 14.82 7.04
N THR A 223 5.45 15.98 7.32
CA THR A 223 6.01 16.28 8.65
C THR A 223 5.01 16.89 9.63
N TYR A 224 3.85 17.39 9.17
CA TYR A 224 2.87 18.06 10.02
C TYR A 224 2.12 17.07 10.92
N ALA A 225 1.75 17.52 12.13
CA ALA A 225 1.18 16.66 13.16
C ALA A 225 -0.11 15.96 12.69
N SER A 226 -1.09 16.72 12.18
CA SER A 226 -2.37 16.17 11.70
C SER A 226 -2.20 15.14 10.57
N VAL A 227 -1.23 15.34 9.68
CA VAL A 227 -0.92 14.39 8.60
C VAL A 227 -0.31 13.11 9.15
N ARG A 228 0.55 13.20 10.16
CA ARG A 228 1.11 12.03 10.84
C ARG A 228 0.02 11.21 11.52
N ASP A 229 -0.95 11.85 12.18
CA ASP A 229 -2.08 11.18 12.79
C ASP A 229 -2.93 10.43 11.74
N ILE A 230 -3.18 11.05 10.57
CA ILE A 230 -3.85 10.38 9.45
C ILE A 230 -3.09 9.12 9.00
N ILE A 231 -1.76 9.19 8.94
CA ILE A 231 -0.92 8.05 8.56
C ILE A 231 -1.00 6.94 9.61
N ASP A 232 -0.88 7.28 10.89
CA ASP A 232 -0.93 6.31 11.99
C ASP A 232 -2.30 5.61 12.06
N ASP A 233 -3.38 6.36 11.90
CA ASP A 233 -4.75 5.83 11.78
C ASP A 233 -4.88 4.86 10.60
N ASN A 234 -4.30 5.21 9.45
CA ASN A 234 -4.35 4.37 8.26
C ASN A 234 -3.51 3.10 8.43
N ILE A 235 -2.37 3.18 9.12
CA ILE A 235 -1.56 2.00 9.48
C ILE A 235 -2.33 1.08 10.41
N GLU A 236 -3.06 1.60 11.39
CA GLU A 236 -3.90 0.80 12.28
C GLU A 236 -5.03 0.11 11.52
N LYS A 237 -5.77 0.85 10.68
CA LYS A 237 -6.80 0.28 9.78
C LYS A 237 -6.23 -0.80 8.88
N LEU A 238 -5.05 -0.61 8.32
CA LEU A 238 -4.37 -1.61 7.49
C LEU A 238 -4.08 -2.90 8.27
N LYS A 239 -3.59 -2.79 9.51
CA LYS A 239 -3.35 -3.95 10.38
C LYS A 239 -4.64 -4.71 10.66
N GLU A 240 -5.74 -4.01 10.93
CA GLU A 240 -7.04 -4.64 11.12
C GLU A 240 -7.53 -5.39 9.87
N VAL A 241 -7.48 -4.74 8.70
CA VAL A 241 -7.93 -5.34 7.44
C VAL A 241 -7.08 -6.56 7.09
N LYS A 242 -5.75 -6.50 7.30
CA LYS A 242 -4.85 -7.64 7.10
C LYS A 242 -5.19 -8.82 8.01
N ASN A 243 -5.57 -8.55 9.26
CA ASN A 243 -6.02 -9.58 10.19
C ASN A 243 -7.37 -10.18 9.78
N LYS A 244 -8.33 -9.35 9.36
CA LYS A 244 -9.62 -9.80 8.81
C LYS A 244 -9.42 -10.68 7.57
N LEU A 245 -8.53 -10.29 6.65
CA LEU A 245 -8.19 -11.06 5.45
C LEU A 245 -7.62 -12.44 5.82
N ARG A 246 -6.67 -12.50 6.76
CA ARG A 246 -6.10 -13.77 7.25
C ARG A 246 -7.17 -14.69 7.85
N LEU A 247 -8.08 -14.13 8.65
CA LEU A 247 -9.19 -14.90 9.25
C LEU A 247 -10.16 -15.42 8.18
N HIS A 248 -10.48 -14.61 7.17
CA HIS A 248 -11.30 -15.04 6.04
C HIS A 248 -10.63 -16.15 5.25
N GLN A 249 -9.34 -16.05 4.94
CA GLN A 249 -8.59 -17.10 4.26
C GLN A 249 -8.59 -18.42 5.06
N LEU A 250 -8.39 -18.35 6.38
CA LEU A 250 -8.46 -19.53 7.25
C LEU A 250 -9.87 -20.15 7.26
N THR A 251 -10.90 -19.32 7.30
CA THR A 251 -12.30 -19.77 7.27
C THR A 251 -12.63 -20.45 5.94
N GLN A 252 -12.17 -19.90 4.81
CA GLN A 252 -12.33 -20.52 3.49
C GLN A 252 -11.65 -21.88 3.43
N MET A 253 -10.40 -21.98 3.88
CA MET A 253 -9.69 -23.26 3.94
C MET A 253 -10.41 -24.30 4.81
N ARG A 254 -10.97 -23.89 5.96
CA ARG A 254 -11.76 -24.79 6.82
C ARG A 254 -13.03 -25.28 6.11
N LYS A 255 -13.76 -24.39 5.44
CA LYS A 255 -14.96 -24.75 4.66
C LYS A 255 -14.63 -25.69 3.51
N GLU A 256 -13.53 -25.45 2.80
CA GLU A 256 -13.06 -26.35 1.73
C GLU A 256 -12.75 -27.74 2.28
N LYS A 257 -12.06 -27.83 3.42
CA LYS A 257 -11.79 -29.12 4.09
C LYS A 257 -13.08 -29.83 4.51
N GLU A 258 -14.05 -29.11 5.08
CA GLU A 258 -15.34 -29.66 5.49
C GLU A 258 -16.17 -30.16 4.29
N ILE A 259 -16.22 -29.39 3.19
CA ILE A 259 -16.89 -29.79 1.95
C ILE A 259 -16.23 -31.03 1.34
N ASN A 260 -14.90 -31.09 1.35
CA ASN A 260 -14.16 -32.25 0.84
C ASN A 260 -14.38 -33.50 1.72
N ALA A 261 -14.40 -33.34 3.04
CA ALA A 261 -14.72 -34.43 3.97
C ALA A 261 -16.16 -34.93 3.78
N ALA A 262 -17.14 -34.03 3.65
CA ALA A 262 -18.53 -34.38 3.39
C ALA A 262 -18.70 -35.13 2.05
N ARG A 263 -18.02 -34.69 0.98
CA ARG A 263 -18.01 -35.39 -0.31
C ARG A 263 -17.39 -36.79 -0.22
N LEU A 264 -16.32 -36.95 0.57
CA LEU A 264 -15.70 -38.25 0.78
C LEU A 264 -16.63 -39.17 1.58
N GLN A 265 -17.28 -38.65 2.61
CA GLN A 265 -18.23 -39.39 3.42
C GLN A 265 -19.46 -39.82 2.60
N GLU A 266 -20.01 -38.95 1.76
CA GLU A 266 -21.12 -39.29 0.85
C GLU A 266 -20.73 -40.41 -0.13
N LYS A 267 -19.49 -40.41 -0.64
CA LYS A 267 -18.98 -41.51 -1.48
C LYS A 267 -18.89 -42.82 -0.70
N ARG A 268 -18.38 -42.80 0.54
CA ARG A 268 -18.29 -43.99 1.41
C ARG A 268 -19.68 -44.55 1.73
N ASP A 269 -20.62 -43.69 2.12
CA ASP A 269 -22.00 -44.08 2.41
C ASP A 269 -22.72 -44.67 1.18
N ARG A 270 -22.39 -44.18 -0.03
CA ARG A 270 -22.92 -44.73 -1.28
C ARG A 270 -22.36 -46.12 -1.57
N LYS A 271 -21.04 -46.31 -1.46
CA LYS A 271 -20.38 -47.62 -1.63
C LYS A 271 -20.93 -48.65 -0.61
N GLN A 272 -21.08 -48.25 0.66
CA GLN A 272 -21.59 -49.14 1.70
C GLN A 272 -23.07 -49.55 1.48
N LYS A 273 -23.93 -48.63 1.03
CA LYS A 273 -25.32 -48.96 0.67
C LYS A 273 -25.40 -49.88 -0.56
N GLU A 274 -24.45 -49.79 -1.48
CA GLU A 274 -24.35 -50.67 -2.64
C GLU A 274 -23.94 -52.08 -2.23
N ARG A 275 -22.94 -52.22 -1.33
CA ARG A 275 -22.57 -53.50 -0.70
C ARG A 275 -23.73 -54.15 0.07
N GLU A 276 -24.47 -53.39 0.88
CA GLU A 276 -25.64 -53.93 1.59
C GLU A 276 -26.75 -54.42 0.64
N ARG A 277 -26.89 -53.81 -0.54
CA ARG A 277 -27.86 -54.26 -1.56
C ARG A 277 -27.39 -55.56 -2.20
N LEU A 278 -26.11 -55.66 -2.56
CA LEU A 278 -25.52 -56.85 -3.15
C LEU A 278 -25.60 -58.04 -2.18
N LEU A 279 -25.24 -57.86 -0.91
CA LEU A 279 -25.36 -58.89 0.13
C LEU A 279 -26.81 -59.37 0.32
N LYS A 280 -27.79 -58.44 0.37
CA LYS A 280 -29.22 -58.81 0.47
C LYS A 280 -29.73 -59.54 -0.79
N GLU A 281 -29.16 -59.26 -1.95
CA GLU A 281 -29.51 -59.93 -3.20
C GLU A 281 -28.86 -61.33 -3.28
N ALA A 282 -27.63 -61.47 -2.78
CA ALA A 282 -26.93 -62.74 -2.62
C ALA A 282 -27.62 -63.65 -1.60
N GLU A 283 -28.02 -63.14 -0.42
CA GLU A 283 -28.80 -63.90 0.57
C GLU A 283 -30.14 -64.38 0.02
N LYS A 284 -30.83 -63.55 -0.78
CA LYS A 284 -32.08 -63.96 -1.45
C LYS A 284 -31.84 -65.02 -2.52
N LYS A 285 -30.74 -64.95 -3.27
CA LYS A 285 -30.35 -65.98 -4.24
C LYS A 285 -29.96 -67.29 -3.54
N ALA A 286 -29.22 -67.23 -2.43
CA ALA A 286 -28.87 -68.39 -1.61
C ALA A 286 -30.10 -69.04 -0.95
N ALA A 287 -31.05 -68.24 -0.44
CA ALA A 287 -32.32 -68.74 0.10
C ALA A 287 -33.22 -69.36 -0.99
N ALA A 288 -33.20 -68.83 -2.21
CA ALA A 288 -33.89 -69.43 -3.36
C ALA A 288 -33.22 -70.74 -3.80
N ALA A 289 -31.89 -70.83 -3.78
CA ALA A 289 -31.14 -72.05 -4.08
C ALA A 289 -31.39 -73.15 -3.03
N ALA A 290 -31.59 -72.79 -1.76
CA ALA A 290 -31.94 -73.73 -0.70
C ALA A 290 -33.35 -74.36 -0.83
N MET A 291 -34.25 -73.82 -1.68
CA MET A 291 -35.58 -74.40 -1.94
C MET A 291 -35.64 -75.34 -3.15
N THR A 292 -34.58 -75.44 -3.96
CA THR A 292 -34.48 -76.35 -5.11
C THR A 292 -33.21 -77.17 -4.98
N GLY A 293 -33.30 -78.35 -4.35
CA GLY A 293 -32.13 -79.18 -4.07
C GLY A 293 -31.47 -79.74 -5.33
N GLU A 294 -30.23 -79.30 -5.58
CA GLU A 294 -29.15 -80.00 -6.32
C GLU A 294 -27.78 -79.40 -5.91
N PRO A 295 -26.66 -80.15 -6.04
CA PRO A 295 -25.50 -80.01 -5.15
C PRO A 295 -24.46 -78.95 -5.57
N ASP A 296 -23.78 -78.46 -4.53
CA ASP A 296 -22.49 -77.76 -4.42
C ASP A 296 -21.76 -77.38 -5.73
N LYS A 297 -21.76 -76.07 -6.02
CA LYS A 297 -20.62 -75.38 -6.63
C LYS A 297 -20.12 -74.35 -5.61
N PRO A 298 -18.80 -74.27 -5.36
CA PRO A 298 -18.25 -73.19 -4.56
C PRO A 298 -18.67 -71.88 -5.22
N ILE A 299 -19.30 -71.00 -4.45
CA ILE A 299 -19.56 -69.64 -4.89
C ILE A 299 -18.20 -68.95 -4.87
N GLU A 300 -17.75 -68.42 -6.01
CA GLU A 300 -16.59 -67.53 -6.17
C GLU A 300 -16.85 -66.21 -5.39
N LEU A 301 -16.85 -66.28 -4.06
CA LEU A 301 -16.89 -65.12 -3.16
C LEU A 301 -15.50 -64.85 -2.57
N GLU A 302 -14.62 -65.85 -2.48
CA GLU A 302 -13.26 -65.68 -1.96
C GLU A 302 -12.39 -64.84 -2.91
N ASP A 303 -12.55 -64.99 -4.23
CA ASP A 303 -11.77 -64.20 -5.22
C ASP A 303 -12.24 -62.73 -5.32
N GLU A 304 -13.53 -62.43 -5.10
CA GLU A 304 -14.04 -61.04 -5.03
C GLU A 304 -13.73 -60.38 -3.67
N GLU A 305 -13.69 -61.14 -2.57
CA GLU A 305 -13.27 -60.64 -1.25
C GLU A 305 -11.76 -60.33 -1.21
N GLU A 306 -10.90 -61.17 -1.82
CA GLU A 306 -9.45 -60.89 -1.94
C GLU A 306 -9.16 -59.70 -2.90
N GLU A 307 -9.84 -59.60 -4.05
CA GLU A 307 -9.71 -58.43 -4.94
C GLU A 307 -10.23 -57.13 -4.29
N GLU A 308 -11.29 -57.19 -3.47
CA GLU A 308 -11.80 -56.02 -2.73
C GLU A 308 -10.95 -55.65 -1.50
N GLU A 309 -10.31 -56.61 -0.81
CA GLU A 309 -9.33 -56.34 0.25
C GLU A 309 -8.07 -55.67 -0.32
N GLU A 310 -7.61 -56.11 -1.50
CA GLU A 310 -6.52 -55.44 -2.24
C GLU A 310 -6.92 -54.02 -2.68
N GLU A 311 -8.15 -53.80 -3.18
CA GLU A 311 -8.64 -52.45 -3.54
C GLU A 311 -8.82 -51.52 -2.32
N GLU A 312 -9.24 -52.05 -1.15
CA GLU A 312 -9.32 -51.27 0.09
C GLU A 312 -7.93 -50.94 0.67
N GLU A 313 -6.96 -51.86 0.61
CA GLU A 313 -5.57 -51.56 0.95
C GLU A 313 -5.00 -50.47 0.02
N ASP A 314 -5.25 -50.55 -1.30
CA ASP A 314 -4.76 -49.58 -2.29
C ASP A 314 -5.44 -48.19 -2.16
N GLU A 315 -6.74 -48.13 -1.82
CA GLU A 315 -7.41 -46.86 -1.46
C GLU A 315 -6.88 -46.30 -0.12
N SER A 316 -6.61 -47.15 0.87
CA SER A 316 -6.06 -46.73 2.16
C SER A 316 -4.63 -46.16 2.02
N GLU A 317 -3.79 -46.78 1.18
CA GLU A 317 -2.45 -46.29 0.88
C GLU A 317 -2.47 -44.98 0.08
N LYS A 318 -3.42 -44.82 -0.86
CA LYS A 318 -3.63 -43.55 -1.57
C LYS A 318 -4.04 -42.43 -0.62
N VAL A 319 -5.01 -42.68 0.27
CA VAL A 319 -5.44 -41.69 1.28
C VAL A 319 -4.28 -41.36 2.23
N ALA A 320 -3.50 -42.35 2.67
CA ALA A 320 -2.32 -42.12 3.49
C ALA A 320 -1.24 -41.30 2.77
N ARG A 321 -1.04 -41.51 1.46
CA ARG A 321 -0.14 -40.70 0.62
C ARG A 321 -0.63 -39.26 0.48
N GLU A 322 -1.91 -39.05 0.22
CA GLU A 322 -2.52 -37.73 0.11
C GLU A 322 -2.45 -36.95 1.42
N GLU A 323 -2.73 -37.59 2.57
CA GLU A 323 -2.55 -36.98 3.89
C GLU A 323 -1.09 -36.61 4.17
N LYS A 324 -0.15 -37.46 3.75
CA LYS A 324 1.29 -37.21 3.92
C LYS A 324 1.75 -36.05 3.05
N GLU A 325 1.26 -35.93 1.82
CA GLU A 325 1.49 -34.78 0.95
C GLU A 325 0.87 -33.50 1.51
N GLU A 326 -0.35 -33.57 2.06
CA GLU A 326 -1.02 -32.42 2.65
C GLU A 326 -0.29 -31.92 3.90
N LYS A 327 0.13 -32.84 4.79
CA LYS A 327 1.00 -32.52 5.95
C LYS A 327 2.33 -31.92 5.52
N ASN A 328 2.93 -32.41 4.43
CA ASN A 328 4.19 -31.88 3.91
C ASN A 328 4.01 -30.50 3.28
N LYS A 329 2.88 -30.24 2.60
CA LYS A 329 2.51 -28.90 2.10
C LYS A 329 2.25 -27.93 3.26
N GLU A 330 1.54 -28.34 4.30
CA GLU A 330 1.31 -27.52 5.49
C GLU A 330 2.60 -27.20 6.25
N ALA A 331 3.52 -28.18 6.38
CA ALA A 331 4.84 -27.96 6.96
C ALA A 331 5.65 -26.93 6.15
N ARG A 332 5.68 -27.04 4.82
CA ARG A 332 6.33 -26.05 3.95
C ARG A 332 5.71 -24.66 4.07
N LYS A 333 4.39 -24.57 4.20
CA LYS A 333 3.66 -23.30 4.38
C LYS A 333 3.98 -22.65 5.73
N GLN A 334 4.04 -23.45 6.80
CA GLN A 334 4.45 -23.01 8.14
C GLN A 334 5.89 -22.50 8.15
N ASP A 335 6.81 -23.21 7.48
CA ASP A 335 8.22 -22.83 7.40
C ASP A 335 8.41 -21.52 6.61
N PHE A 336 7.65 -21.34 5.53
CA PHE A 336 7.61 -20.08 4.78
C PHE A 336 7.10 -18.91 5.64
N LEU A 337 5.99 -19.09 6.36
CA LEU A 337 5.42 -18.09 7.28
C LEU A 337 6.34 -17.77 8.47
N LYS A 338 7.22 -18.70 8.86
CA LYS A 338 8.24 -18.48 9.89
C LYS A 338 9.36 -17.59 9.36
N ARG A 339 9.89 -17.90 8.16
CA ARG A 339 10.91 -17.06 7.49
C ARG A 339 10.41 -15.65 7.20
N GLU A 340 9.16 -15.49 6.78
CA GLU A 340 8.55 -14.17 6.57
C GLU A 340 8.47 -13.36 7.87
N ARG A 341 8.17 -14.01 9.00
CA ARG A 341 8.17 -13.35 10.32
C ARG A 341 9.57 -12.96 10.79
N GLU A 342 10.57 -13.80 10.55
CA GLU A 342 11.97 -13.50 10.89
C GLU A 342 12.51 -12.33 10.06
N LEU A 343 12.11 -12.20 8.79
CA LEU A 343 12.46 -11.06 7.93
C LEU A 343 11.78 -9.75 8.34
N MET A 344 10.59 -9.81 8.94
CA MET A 344 9.85 -8.64 9.43
C MET A 344 10.31 -8.15 10.82
N GLN A 345 11.25 -8.86 11.46
CA GLN A 345 11.82 -8.50 12.77
C GLN A 345 13.27 -7.97 12.68
N GLN A 346 13.84 -7.90 11.48
CA GLN A 346 15.07 -7.17 11.16
C GLN A 346 14.69 -5.80 10.60
#